data_AF-A0A4R6S3Y6-F1
#
_entry.id   AF-A0A4R6S3Y6-F1
#
_cell.length_a   1.000
_cell.length_b   1.000
_cell.length_c   1.000
_cell.angle_alpha   90.00
_cell.angle_beta   90.00
_cell.angle_gamma   90.00
#
_symmetry.space_group_name_H-M   'P 1'
#
loop_
_entity.id
_entity.type
_entity.pdbx_description
1 polymer ?
#
loop_
_entity_poly.entity_id
_entity_poly.type
_entity_poly.pdbx_seq_one_letter_code
_entity_poly.pdbx_strand_id
1 'polypeptide(L)'
;MTNQASGTKAAPPAAPSESQAPQHAPFVPNPHEPASASTVIGFIIAAALVFGGFYMMGMAFSVPGAEFWLFGGGIVVDAVGLWVAFGLIPYFSDRKARD
;
A
#
# COMPACT_ATOMS: atom_id res chain seq x y z
N MET A 1 25.04 5.44 -74.39
CA MET A 1 24.41 5.53 -73.06
C MET A 1 23.13 4.70 -73.09
N THR A 2 22.94 3.84 -72.06
CA THR A 2 21.65 3.40 -71.46
C THR A 2 20.68 2.54 -72.31
N ASN A 3 20.07 1.42 -71.87
CA ASN A 3 19.74 0.97 -70.51
C ASN A 3 19.57 -0.57 -70.39
N GLN A 4 20.04 -1.10 -69.26
CA GLN A 4 19.52 -2.30 -68.60
C GLN A 4 18.15 -2.00 -67.98
N ALA A 5 17.22 -2.96 -68.03
CA ALA A 5 16.14 -3.08 -67.05
C ALA A 5 15.63 -4.54 -67.01
N SER A 6 16.20 -5.35 -66.12
CA SER A 6 15.71 -6.68 -65.79
C SER A 6 14.93 -6.64 -64.48
N GLY A 7 13.65 -6.98 -64.57
CA GLY A 7 12.78 -7.59 -63.55
C GLY A 7 12.93 -7.20 -62.07
N THR A 8 12.04 -6.36 -61.59
CA THR A 8 11.79 -6.19 -60.15
C THR A 8 11.01 -7.40 -59.61
N LYS A 9 11.68 -8.20 -58.78
CA LYS A 9 11.14 -9.33 -58.02
C LYS A 9 10.10 -8.83 -57.00
N ALA A 10 8.91 -9.43 -57.02
CA ALA A 10 7.80 -9.12 -56.13
C ALA A 10 8.15 -9.28 -54.64
N ALA A 11 7.67 -8.35 -53.82
CA ALA A 11 7.78 -8.35 -52.37
C ALA A 11 6.93 -9.51 -51.75
N PRO A 12 7.40 -10.17 -50.68
CA PRO A 12 6.58 -11.14 -49.93
C PRO A 12 5.46 -10.45 -49.15
N PRO A 13 4.30 -11.12 -48.95
CA PRO A 13 3.17 -10.57 -48.21
C PRO A 13 3.51 -10.40 -46.73
N ALA A 14 3.03 -9.27 -46.17
CA ALA A 14 3.13 -8.93 -44.76
C ALA A 14 2.61 -10.07 -43.88
N ALA A 15 3.45 -10.52 -42.94
CA ALA A 15 3.05 -11.41 -41.87
C ALA A 15 1.94 -10.74 -41.02
N PRO A 16 0.98 -11.52 -40.49
CA PRO A 16 -0.07 -11.00 -39.64
C PRO A 16 0.57 -10.36 -38.40
N SER A 17 0.21 -9.11 -38.12
CA SER A 17 0.53 -8.44 -36.87
C SER A 17 -0.13 -9.20 -35.72
N GLU A 18 0.62 -10.09 -35.08
CA GLU A 18 0.28 -10.56 -33.74
C GLU A 18 0.22 -9.32 -32.83
N SER A 19 -0.97 -9.06 -32.28
CA SER A 19 -1.15 -8.14 -31.17
C SER A 19 -0.17 -8.53 -30.07
N GLN A 20 0.93 -7.78 -29.94
CA GLN A 20 1.77 -7.83 -28.75
C GLN A 20 0.89 -7.46 -27.56
N ALA A 21 0.49 -8.47 -26.80
CA ALA A 21 0.04 -8.30 -25.43
C ALA A 21 1.12 -7.49 -24.68
N PRO A 22 0.76 -6.52 -23.83
CA PRO A 22 1.75 -5.74 -23.10
C PRO A 22 2.56 -6.67 -22.18
N GLN A 23 3.72 -7.12 -22.66
CA GLN A 23 4.70 -7.87 -21.89
C GLN A 23 5.31 -6.90 -20.87
N HIS A 24 4.78 -6.89 -19.65
CA HIS A 24 5.45 -6.27 -18.52
C HIS A 24 6.81 -6.94 -18.31
N ALA A 25 7.88 -6.21 -18.59
CA ALA A 25 9.24 -6.65 -18.31
C ALA A 25 9.38 -6.98 -16.81
N PRO A 26 9.81 -8.20 -16.42
CA PRO A 26 9.86 -8.64 -15.01
C PRO A 26 10.81 -7.84 -14.11
N PHE A 27 11.64 -6.97 -14.69
CA PHE A 27 12.72 -6.25 -14.03
C PHE A 27 12.63 -4.73 -14.22
N VAL A 28 11.42 -4.18 -14.28
CA VAL A 28 11.26 -2.74 -14.06
C VAL A 28 11.38 -2.53 -12.55
N PRO A 29 12.39 -1.79 -12.05
CA PRO A 29 12.44 -1.39 -10.65
C PRO A 29 11.13 -0.65 -10.34
N ASN A 30 10.27 -1.27 -9.55
CA ASN A 30 9.03 -0.65 -9.12
C ASN A 30 9.43 0.53 -8.22
N PRO A 31 9.13 1.79 -8.57
CA PRO A 31 9.38 2.89 -7.68
C PRO A 31 8.56 2.65 -6.43
N HIS A 32 9.20 2.22 -5.34
CA HIS A 32 8.52 2.10 -4.06
C HIS A 32 8.04 3.49 -3.70
N GLU A 33 6.73 3.70 -3.74
CA GLU A 33 6.12 4.96 -3.34
C GLU A 33 6.51 5.19 -1.87
N PRO A 34 7.28 6.24 -1.55
CA PRO A 34 7.79 6.44 -0.21
C PRO A 34 6.60 6.63 0.72
N ALA A 35 6.58 5.88 1.82
CA ALA A 35 5.54 6.00 2.84
C ALA A 35 5.40 7.47 3.25
N SER A 36 4.18 8.00 3.14
CA SER A 36 3.92 9.40 3.48
C SER A 36 4.28 9.65 4.94
N ALA A 37 4.86 10.82 5.25
CA ALA A 37 5.10 11.23 6.64
C ALA A 37 3.83 11.13 7.50
N SER A 38 2.65 11.35 6.90
CA SER A 38 1.34 11.18 7.55
C SER A 38 1.07 9.73 7.96
N THR A 39 1.43 8.76 7.11
CA THR A 39 1.36 7.32 7.40
C THR A 39 2.24 6.95 8.57
N VAL A 40 3.48 7.46 8.61
CA VAL A 40 4.42 7.19 9.71
C VAL A 40 3.89 7.77 11.03
N ILE A 41 3.41 9.01 11.03
CA ILE A 41 2.82 9.63 12.23
C ILE A 41 1.59 8.85 12.69
N GLY A 42 0.69 8.50 11.78
CA GLY A 42 -0.49 7.70 12.08
C GLY A 42 -0.13 6.33 12.68
N PHE A 43 0.89 5.67 12.14
CA PHE A 43 1.39 4.41 12.66
C PHE A 43 1.96 4.54 14.08
N ILE A 44 2.75 5.58 14.36
CA ILE A 44 3.29 5.83 15.70
C ILE A 44 2.16 6.06 16.71
N ILE A 45 1.16 6.86 16.35
CA ILE A 45 -0.01 7.12 17.21
C ILE A 45 -0.78 5.82 17.46
N ALA A 46 -1.02 5.02 16.42
CA ALA A 46 -1.71 3.74 16.57
C ALA A 46 -0.93 2.76 17.45
N ALA A 47 0.38 2.65 17.25
CA ALA A 47 1.24 1.80 18.07
C ALA A 47 1.22 2.27 19.54
N ALA A 48 1.30 3.57 19.79
CA ALA A 48 1.23 4.12 21.15
C ALA A 48 -0.12 3.81 21.83
N LEU A 49 -1.23 3.88 21.10
CA LEU A 49 -2.55 3.51 21.61
C LEU A 49 -2.60 2.01 21.96
N VAL A 50 -2.15 1.13 21.06
CA VAL A 50 -2.18 -0.33 21.29
C VAL A 50 -1.25 -0.75 22.44
N PHE A 51 -0.04 -0.22 22.51
CA PHE A 51 0.83 -0.50 23.66
C PHE A 51 0.31 0.13 24.95
N GLY A 52 -0.31 1.30 24.85
CA GLY A 52 -0.97 1.98 25.96
C GLY A 52 -2.16 1.20 26.53
N GLY A 53 -3.01 0.62 25.69
CA GLY A 53 -4.15 -0.17 26.11
C GLY A 53 -3.72 -1.48 26.78
N PHE A 54 -2.76 -2.20 26.19
CA PHE A 54 -2.13 -3.36 26.86
C PHE A 54 -1.50 -3.02 28.20
N TYR A 55 -0.80 -1.87 28.30
CA TYR A 55 -0.25 -1.41 29.56
C TYR A 55 -1.35 -1.14 30.60
N MET A 56 -2.45 -0.50 30.20
CA MET A 56 -3.60 -0.25 31.08
C MET A 56 -4.24 -1.56 31.58
N MET A 57 -4.39 -2.55 30.69
CA MET A 57 -4.84 -3.90 31.06
C MET A 57 -3.90 -4.57 32.05
N GLY A 58 -2.58 -4.42 31.89
CA GLY A 58 -1.59 -4.95 32.85
C GLY A 58 -1.70 -4.26 34.22
N MET A 59 -1.91 -2.94 34.22
CA MET A 59 -2.10 -2.15 35.44
C MET A 59 -3.39 -2.52 36.20
N ALA A 60 -4.39 -3.09 35.51
CA ALA A 60 -5.64 -3.52 36.13
C ALA A 60 -5.42 -4.55 37.26
N PHE A 61 -4.35 -5.35 37.20
CA PHE A 61 -4.02 -6.31 38.26
C PHE A 61 -3.29 -5.69 39.46
N SER A 62 -2.83 -4.45 39.33
CA SER A 62 -2.05 -3.75 40.35
C SER A 62 -2.86 -2.72 41.13
N VAL A 63 -4.09 -2.41 40.70
CA VAL A 63 -4.93 -1.35 41.28
C VAL A 63 -6.25 -1.93 41.79
N PRO A 64 -6.34 -2.27 43.09
CA PRO A 64 -7.57 -2.79 43.68
C PRO A 64 -8.74 -1.79 43.56
N GLY A 65 -9.90 -2.28 43.16
CA GLY A 65 -11.14 -1.51 43.04
C GLY A 65 -11.36 -0.78 41.72
N ALA A 66 -10.37 -0.77 40.82
CA ALA A 66 -10.48 -0.20 39.47
C ALA A 66 -10.21 -1.21 38.36
N GLU A 67 -10.13 -2.50 38.68
CA GLU A 67 -9.67 -3.57 37.79
C GLU A 67 -10.54 -3.63 36.52
N PHE A 68 -11.86 -3.64 36.69
CA PHE A 68 -12.80 -3.72 35.57
C PHE A 68 -12.71 -2.50 34.66
N TRP A 69 -12.57 -1.30 35.23
CA TRP A 69 -12.45 -0.05 34.48
C TRP A 69 -11.12 0.07 33.74
N LEU A 70 -10.02 -0.33 34.37
CA LEU A 70 -8.68 -0.32 33.76
C LEU A 70 -8.57 -1.37 32.66
N PHE A 71 -9.08 -2.57 32.90
CA PHE A 71 -9.06 -3.65 31.93
C PHE A 71 -9.96 -3.33 30.73
N GLY A 72 -11.22 -2.93 30.98
CA GLY A 72 -12.14 -2.52 29.93
C GLY A 72 -11.69 -1.27 29.19
N GLY A 73 -11.13 -0.30 29.92
CA GLY A 73 -10.51 0.91 29.35
C GLY A 73 -9.36 0.57 28.41
N GLY A 74 -8.48 -0.35 28.82
CA GLY A 74 -7.40 -0.86 27.97
C GLY A 74 -7.91 -1.46 26.66
N ILE A 75 -8.94 -2.31 26.71
CA ILE A 75 -9.59 -2.89 25.51
C ILE A 75 -10.12 -1.80 24.57
N VAL A 76 -10.79 -0.77 25.11
CA VAL A 76 -11.33 0.33 24.29
C VAL A 76 -10.18 1.12 23.64
N VAL A 77 -9.12 1.40 24.38
CA VAL A 77 -7.94 2.11 23.85
C VAL A 77 -7.27 1.29 22.74
N ASP A 78 -7.13 -0.02 22.89
CA ASP A 78 -6.60 -0.92 21.86
C ASP A 78 -7.50 -0.93 20.62
N ALA A 79 -8.82 -1.03 20.80
CA ALA A 79 -9.77 -1.00 19.70
C ALA A 79 -9.66 0.32 18.90
N VAL A 80 -9.49 1.46 19.59
CA VAL A 80 -9.25 2.76 18.94
C VAL A 80 -7.90 2.78 18.22
N GLY A 81 -6.84 2.27 18.84
CA GLY A 81 -5.51 2.18 18.21
C GLY A 81 -5.53 1.36 16.92
N LEU A 82 -6.18 0.19 16.95
CA LEU A 82 -6.37 -0.66 15.77
C LEU A 82 -7.27 0.01 14.73
N TRP A 83 -8.33 0.71 15.15
CA TRP A 83 -9.18 1.46 14.22
C TRP A 83 -8.41 2.61 13.54
N VAL A 84 -7.50 3.29 14.26
CA VAL A 84 -6.62 4.29 13.66
C VAL A 84 -5.64 3.64 12.66
N ALA A 85 -5.04 2.50 13.02
CA ALA A 85 -4.11 1.78 12.14
C ALA A 85 -4.78 1.31 10.84
N PHE A 86 -5.96 0.67 10.95
CA PHE A 86 -6.60 -0.01 9.83
C PHE A 86 -7.69 0.79 9.13
N GLY A 87 -8.31 1.76 9.81
CA GLY A 87 -9.38 2.59 9.25
C GLY A 87 -8.86 3.92 8.71
N LEU A 88 -8.04 4.63 9.49
CA LEU A 88 -7.71 6.02 9.20
C LEU A 88 -6.52 6.16 8.22
N ILE A 89 -5.46 5.36 8.40
CA ILE A 89 -4.27 5.38 7.55
C ILE A 89 -4.57 5.10 6.06
N PRO A 90 -5.29 4.02 5.69
CA PRO A 90 -5.58 3.75 4.28
C PRO A 90 -6.48 4.84 3.65
N TYR A 91 -7.39 5.44 4.43
CA TYR A 91 -8.28 6.48 3.93
C TYR A 91 -7.55 7.78 3.54
N PHE A 92 -6.42 8.09 4.17
CA PHE A 92 -5.59 9.24 3.79
C PHE A 92 -4.70 8.97 2.59
N SER A 93 -4.24 7.73 2.41
CA SER A 93 -3.50 7.33 1.21
C SER A 93 -4.37 7.45 -0.04
N ASP A 94 -5.64 7.03 0.02
CA ASP A 94 -6.57 7.09 -1.13
C ASP A 94 -6.94 8.51 -1.55
N ARG A 95 -7.02 9.47 -0.60
CA ARG A 95 -7.32 10.87 -0.93
C ARG A 95 -6.19 11.54 -1.70
N LYS A 96 -4.94 11.26 -1.33
CA LYS A 96 -3.77 11.87 -1.97
C LYS A 96 -3.54 11.39 -3.41
N ALA A 97 -4.09 10.23 -3.79
CA ALA A 97 -4.03 9.72 -5.16
C ALA A 97 -5.04 10.35 -6.12
N ARG A 98 -5.97 11.18 -5.64
CA ARG A 98 -7.04 11.80 -6.45
C ARG A 98 -6.83 13.29 -6.75
N ASP A 99 -5.89 13.93 -6.08
CA ASP A 99 -5.51 15.34 -6.27
C ASP A 99 -4.21 15.43 -7.10
#